data_AF-A0A2D3W3C8-F1
#
_entry.id   AF-A0A2D3W3C8-F1
#
_cell.length_a   1.000
_cell.length_b   1.000
_cell.length_c   1.000
_cell.angle_alpha   90.00
_cell.angle_beta   90.00
_cell.angle_gamma   90.00
#
_symmetry.space_group_name_H-M   'P 1'
#
loop_
_entity.id
_entity.type
_entity.pdbx_description
1 polymer ?
#
loop_
_entity_poly.entity_id
_entity_poly.type
_entity_poly.pdbx_seq_one_letter_code
_entity_poly.pdbx_strand_id
1 'polypeptide(L)'
;MNKELNYLVEFLAKSDDKDATLYKQLLDFLDENLVYTSSSYDAKKLILLAKKDNINLSLNFEENLRHLDKILEMRINPEIKGAKVQLLSTLLATNFKKKKEDFDKVETSIYKCLSAYIYGLTRGLEIFYAYTLDDVKKPELFISYASFLHEQLFYTIFNKEEQKLLEEKLKEVMSIYLSLYARYLYI
;
A
#
# COMPACT_ATOMS: atom_id res chain seq x y z
N MET A 1 6.03 -4.97 -19.64
CA MET A 1 4.82 -4.17 -19.30
C MET A 1 4.01 -4.91 -18.26
N ASN A 2 3.66 -4.25 -17.16
CA ASN A 2 3.17 -4.85 -15.93
C ASN A 2 1.64 -5.15 -15.99
N LYS A 3 1.16 -5.80 -17.07
CA LYS A 3 -0.27 -5.90 -17.42
C LYS A 3 -1.17 -6.33 -16.26
N GLU A 4 -0.78 -7.38 -15.54
CA GLU A 4 -1.58 -7.92 -14.44
C GLU A 4 -1.66 -6.96 -13.24
N LEU A 5 -0.54 -6.33 -12.87
CA LEU A 5 -0.52 -5.28 -11.86
C LEU A 5 -1.43 -4.12 -12.26
N ASN A 6 -1.34 -3.67 -13.51
CA ASN A 6 -2.17 -2.59 -14.04
C ASN A 6 -3.66 -2.93 -13.89
N TYR A 7 -4.08 -4.10 -14.36
CA TYR A 7 -5.47 -4.53 -14.26
C TYR A 7 -5.97 -4.59 -12.82
N LEU A 8 -5.15 -5.08 -11.88
CA LEU A 8 -5.53 -5.17 -10.47
C LEU A 8 -5.64 -3.81 -9.82
N VAL A 9 -4.62 -2.95 -9.96
CA VAL A 9 -4.62 -1.62 -9.35
C VAL A 9 -5.73 -0.75 -9.94
N GLU A 10 -5.94 -0.79 -11.26
CA GLU A 10 -7.06 -0.10 -11.88
C GLU A 10 -8.43 -0.64 -11.44
N PHE A 11 -8.57 -1.97 -11.34
CA PHE A 11 -9.81 -2.57 -10.88
C PHE A 11 -10.14 -2.12 -9.46
N LEU A 12 -9.17 -2.19 -8.54
CA LEU A 12 -9.35 -1.78 -7.15
C LEU A 12 -9.75 -0.29 -7.08
N ALA A 13 -9.05 0.58 -7.83
CA ALA A 13 -9.33 2.01 -7.90
C ALA A 13 -10.73 2.37 -8.46
N LYS A 14 -11.31 1.50 -9.28
CA LYS A 14 -12.57 1.76 -10.02
C LYS A 14 -13.73 0.87 -9.56
N SER A 15 -13.50 0.08 -8.53
CA SER A 15 -14.53 -0.74 -7.90
C SER A 15 -15.47 0.12 -7.06
N ASP A 16 -16.69 -0.39 -6.82
CA ASP A 16 -17.70 0.25 -5.97
C ASP A 16 -17.54 -0.16 -4.49
N ASP A 17 -16.29 -0.41 -4.06
CA ASP A 17 -15.96 -0.74 -2.67
C ASP A 17 -15.56 0.55 -1.93
N LYS A 18 -15.90 0.65 -0.63
CA LYS A 18 -15.47 1.79 0.20
C LYS A 18 -13.95 1.95 0.22
N ASP A 19 -13.21 0.85 0.19
CA ASP A 19 -11.76 0.82 0.28
C ASP A 19 -11.10 1.13 -1.09
N ALA A 20 -11.89 1.21 -2.17
CA ALA A 20 -11.46 1.64 -3.49
C ALA A 20 -10.92 3.09 -3.49
N THR A 21 -11.42 3.93 -2.59
CA THR A 21 -11.07 5.35 -2.49
C THR A 21 -9.56 5.56 -2.38
N LEU A 22 -8.89 4.76 -1.55
CA LEU A 22 -7.43 4.83 -1.41
C LEU A 22 -6.74 4.51 -2.75
N TYR A 23 -7.12 3.42 -3.42
CA TYR A 23 -6.51 3.03 -4.69
C TYR A 23 -6.75 4.05 -5.80
N LYS A 24 -7.93 4.68 -5.81
CA LYS A 24 -8.22 5.78 -6.71
C LYS A 24 -7.26 6.94 -6.48
N GLN A 25 -7.11 7.39 -5.24
CA GLN A 25 -6.21 8.47 -4.87
C GLN A 25 -4.74 8.16 -5.21
N LEU A 26 -4.29 6.93 -4.96
CA LEU A 26 -2.94 6.50 -5.35
C LEU A 26 -2.75 6.55 -6.86
N LEU A 27 -3.74 6.08 -7.61
CA LEU A 27 -3.68 6.04 -9.07
C LEU A 27 -3.70 7.45 -9.67
N ASP A 28 -4.54 8.34 -9.14
CA ASP A 28 -4.59 9.76 -9.52
C ASP A 28 -3.23 10.43 -9.30
N PHE A 29 -2.59 10.21 -8.14
CA PHE A 29 -1.23 10.74 -7.89
C PHE A 29 -0.22 10.21 -8.92
N LEU A 30 -0.25 8.92 -9.22
CA LEU A 30 0.69 8.30 -10.16
C LEU A 30 0.49 8.84 -11.59
N ASP A 31 -0.74 9.14 -11.99
CA ASP A 31 -1.08 9.72 -13.29
C ASP A 31 -0.63 11.17 -13.41
N GLU A 32 -0.97 12.00 -12.42
CA GLU A 32 -0.55 13.41 -12.35
C GLU A 32 0.97 13.57 -12.41
N ASN A 33 1.72 12.60 -11.90
CA ASN A 33 3.18 12.61 -11.85
C ASN A 33 3.85 11.76 -12.93
N LEU A 34 3.10 11.32 -13.96
CA LEU A 34 3.61 10.58 -15.12
C LEU A 34 4.38 9.30 -14.73
N VAL A 35 3.96 8.66 -13.64
CA VAL A 35 4.46 7.35 -13.20
C VAL A 35 3.66 6.23 -13.86
N TYR A 36 2.36 6.44 -14.01
CA TYR A 36 1.45 5.47 -14.61
C TYR A 36 0.26 6.20 -15.23
N THR A 37 -0.16 5.83 -16.45
CA THR A 37 -1.32 6.46 -17.10
C THR A 37 -2.59 5.65 -16.87
N SER A 38 -3.60 6.25 -16.24
CA SER A 38 -4.89 5.61 -15.99
C SER A 38 -5.64 5.35 -17.29
N SER A 39 -6.25 4.18 -17.43
CA SER A 39 -7.16 3.93 -18.55
C SER A 39 -8.52 4.59 -18.31
N SER A 40 -9.30 4.80 -19.37
CA SER A 40 -10.70 5.23 -19.26
C SER A 40 -11.67 4.07 -18.98
N TYR A 41 -11.18 2.84 -18.79
CA TYR A 41 -12.02 1.66 -18.63
C TYR A 41 -12.58 1.56 -17.23
N ASP A 42 -13.87 1.23 -17.12
CA ASP A 42 -14.51 0.89 -15.84
C ASP A 42 -14.11 -0.51 -15.34
N ALA A 43 -14.45 -0.82 -14.08
CA ALA A 43 -14.14 -2.10 -13.45
C ALA A 43 -14.67 -3.32 -14.24
N LYS A 44 -15.86 -3.23 -14.85
CA LYS A 44 -16.44 -4.33 -15.64
C LYS A 44 -15.63 -4.60 -16.90
N LYS A 45 -15.24 -3.53 -17.60
CA LYS A 45 -14.41 -3.60 -18.79
C LYS A 45 -13.00 -4.10 -18.47
N LEU A 46 -12.43 -3.70 -17.35
CA LEU A 46 -11.14 -4.21 -16.86
C LEU A 46 -11.18 -5.73 -16.64
N ILE A 47 -12.24 -6.27 -16.02
CA ILE A 47 -12.42 -7.73 -15.88
C ILE A 47 -12.46 -8.42 -17.25
N LEU A 48 -13.21 -7.87 -18.21
CA LEU A 48 -13.32 -8.45 -19.55
C LEU A 48 -11.98 -8.45 -20.29
N LEU A 49 -11.18 -7.39 -20.15
CA LEU A 49 -9.87 -7.26 -20.77
C LEU A 49 -8.84 -8.19 -20.11
N ALA A 50 -8.81 -8.22 -18.78
CA ALA A 50 -7.96 -9.13 -18.02
C ALA A 50 -8.22 -10.59 -18.43
N LYS A 51 -9.50 -10.98 -18.55
CA LYS A 51 -9.86 -12.33 -19.00
C LYS A 51 -9.34 -12.67 -20.40
N LYS A 52 -9.32 -11.70 -21.33
CA LYS A 52 -8.73 -11.90 -22.68
C LYS A 52 -7.22 -12.10 -22.63
N ASP A 53 -6.55 -11.50 -21.66
CA ASP A 53 -5.12 -11.67 -21.37
C ASP A 53 -4.85 -12.90 -20.46
N ASN A 54 -5.84 -13.79 -20.23
CA ASN A 54 -5.78 -14.95 -19.33
C ASN A 54 -5.52 -14.60 -17.85
N ILE A 55 -5.88 -13.39 -17.43
CA ILE A 55 -5.81 -12.92 -16.05
C ILE A 55 -7.22 -13.00 -15.45
N ASN A 56 -7.35 -13.77 -14.37
CA ASN A 56 -8.64 -13.95 -13.69
C ASN A 56 -8.79 -12.91 -12.57
N LEU A 57 -9.44 -11.80 -12.89
CA LEU A 57 -9.97 -10.88 -11.88
C LEU A 57 -11.29 -11.40 -11.33
N SER A 58 -11.44 -11.35 -10.01
CA SER A 58 -12.72 -11.60 -9.33
C SER A 58 -13.62 -10.37 -9.38
N LEU A 59 -14.92 -10.54 -9.12
CA LEU A 59 -15.80 -9.42 -8.78
C LEU A 59 -15.65 -9.02 -7.30
N ASN A 60 -14.99 -9.84 -6.49
CA ASN A 60 -14.74 -9.59 -5.08
C ASN A 60 -13.47 -8.74 -4.89
N PHE A 61 -13.63 -7.59 -4.23
CA PHE A 61 -12.54 -6.65 -3.94
C PHE A 61 -11.40 -7.29 -3.15
N GLU A 62 -11.73 -7.96 -2.04
CA GLU A 62 -10.77 -8.62 -1.14
C GLU A 62 -9.96 -9.72 -1.84
N GLU A 63 -10.59 -10.47 -2.74
CA GLU A 63 -9.88 -11.49 -3.52
C GLU A 63 -8.85 -10.87 -4.46
N ASN A 64 -9.21 -9.80 -5.16
CA ASN A 64 -8.29 -9.06 -6.02
C ASN A 64 -7.22 -8.34 -5.20
N LEU A 65 -7.53 -7.85 -4.01
CA LEU A 65 -6.56 -7.26 -3.11
C LEU A 65 -5.49 -8.28 -2.68
N ARG A 66 -5.92 -9.48 -2.28
CA ARG A 66 -4.97 -10.58 -1.99
C ARG A 66 -4.16 -10.99 -3.22
N HIS A 67 -4.76 -10.90 -4.40
CA HIS A 67 -4.04 -11.16 -5.64
C HIS A 67 -2.97 -10.10 -5.91
N LEU A 68 -3.30 -8.82 -5.72
CA LEU A 68 -2.35 -7.72 -5.78
C LEU A 68 -1.20 -7.95 -4.79
N ASP A 69 -1.51 -8.27 -3.53
CA ASP A 69 -0.49 -8.53 -2.50
C ASP A 69 0.49 -9.62 -2.97
N LYS A 70 0.00 -10.72 -3.54
CA LYS A 70 0.87 -11.78 -4.07
C LYS A 70 1.78 -11.28 -5.20
N ILE A 71 1.27 -10.46 -6.10
CA ILE A 71 2.05 -9.94 -7.23
C ILE A 71 3.11 -8.96 -6.76
N LEU A 72 2.76 -8.07 -5.85
CA LEU A 72 3.72 -7.16 -5.22
C LEU A 72 4.80 -7.98 -4.51
N GLU A 73 4.40 -8.97 -3.71
CA GLU A 73 5.33 -9.85 -3.02
C GLU A 73 6.26 -10.54 -4.04
N MET A 74 5.80 -11.04 -5.17
CA MET A 74 6.68 -11.67 -6.17
C MET A 74 7.70 -10.71 -6.80
N ARG A 75 7.42 -9.40 -6.83
CA ARG A 75 8.22 -8.38 -7.53
C ARG A 75 9.24 -7.67 -6.66
N ILE A 76 9.07 -7.71 -5.35
CA ILE A 76 9.93 -7.01 -4.40
C ILE A 76 11.19 -7.82 -4.12
N ASN A 77 12.31 -7.13 -3.89
CA ASN A 77 13.56 -7.75 -3.47
C ASN A 77 13.35 -8.58 -2.17
N PRO A 78 13.79 -9.86 -2.11
CA PRO A 78 13.65 -10.69 -0.91
C PRO A 78 14.17 -10.05 0.39
N GLU A 79 15.20 -9.22 0.32
CA GLU A 79 15.74 -8.50 1.49
C GLU A 79 14.75 -7.45 2.02
N ILE A 80 14.03 -6.74 1.15
CA ILE A 80 12.94 -5.85 1.55
C ILE A 80 11.84 -6.65 2.26
N LYS A 81 11.48 -7.83 1.75
CA LYS A 81 10.45 -8.68 2.37
C LYS A 81 10.84 -9.09 3.79
N GLY A 82 12.07 -9.56 3.98
CA GLY A 82 12.58 -9.92 5.29
C GLY A 82 12.59 -8.72 6.23
N ALA A 83 13.10 -7.58 5.76
CA ALA A 83 13.20 -6.37 6.55
C ALA A 83 11.82 -5.80 6.95
N LYS A 84 10.83 -5.75 6.06
CA LYS A 84 9.48 -5.23 6.39
C LYS A 84 8.81 -6.08 7.47
N VAL A 85 8.96 -7.41 7.41
CA VAL A 85 8.42 -8.33 8.42
C VAL A 85 9.12 -8.14 9.78
N GLN A 86 10.45 -7.97 9.75
CA GLN A 86 11.23 -7.72 10.97
C GLN A 86 10.89 -6.37 11.60
N LEU A 87 10.73 -5.31 10.79
CA LEU A 87 10.32 -3.98 11.25
C LEU A 87 8.94 -4.03 11.91
N LEU A 88 7.96 -4.67 11.27
CA LEU A 88 6.63 -4.82 11.85
C LEU A 88 6.68 -5.60 13.17
N SER A 89 7.41 -6.72 13.20
CA SER A 89 7.55 -7.54 14.40
C SER A 89 8.21 -6.78 15.55
N THR A 90 9.24 -5.98 15.24
CA THR A 90 9.92 -5.11 16.22
C THR A 90 8.97 -4.04 16.73
N LEU A 91 8.26 -3.35 15.84
CA LEU A 91 7.28 -2.32 16.19
C LEU A 91 6.20 -2.88 17.12
N LEU A 92 5.67 -4.07 16.81
CA LEU A 92 4.68 -4.72 17.65
C LEU A 92 5.25 -5.13 19.01
N ALA A 93 6.44 -5.76 19.05
CA ALA A 93 7.05 -6.20 20.30
C ALA A 93 7.44 -5.03 21.24
N THR A 94 7.82 -3.88 20.68
CA THR A 94 8.17 -2.69 21.48
C THR A 94 6.93 -2.01 22.07
N ASN A 95 5.78 -2.07 21.39
CA ASN A 95 4.57 -1.37 21.80
C ASN A 95 3.56 -2.26 22.54
N PHE A 96 3.63 -3.58 22.39
CA PHE A 96 2.73 -4.53 23.03
C PHE A 96 3.51 -5.54 23.88
N LYS A 97 3.30 -5.49 25.19
CA LYS A 97 3.96 -6.42 26.14
C LYS A 97 3.32 -7.80 26.19
N LYS A 98 2.02 -7.88 25.89
CA LYS A 98 1.25 -9.12 25.88
C LYS A 98 1.30 -9.77 24.50
N LYS A 99 0.92 -11.05 24.42
CA LYS A 99 0.63 -11.67 23.14
C LYS A 99 -0.74 -11.19 22.63
N LYS A 100 -0.93 -11.24 21.31
CA LYS A 100 -2.15 -10.74 20.64
C LYS A 100 -3.42 -11.39 21.18
N GLU A 101 -3.33 -12.65 21.58
CA GLU A 101 -4.45 -13.43 22.13
C GLU A 101 -4.93 -12.91 23.49
N ASP A 102 -4.07 -12.19 24.22
CA ASP A 102 -4.30 -11.68 25.57
C ASP A 102 -4.65 -10.18 25.59
N PHE A 103 -4.83 -9.57 24.41
CA PHE A 103 -5.15 -8.14 24.30
C PHE A 103 -6.54 -7.84 24.82
N ASP A 104 -6.65 -6.76 25.58
CA ASP A 104 -7.95 -6.17 25.85
C ASP A 104 -8.54 -5.49 24.59
N LYS A 105 -9.73 -4.91 24.71
CA LYS A 105 -10.42 -4.26 23.58
C LYS A 105 -9.65 -3.06 23.04
N VAL A 106 -8.99 -2.31 23.91
CA VAL A 106 -8.23 -1.10 23.52
C VAL A 106 -6.95 -1.52 22.81
N GLU A 107 -6.19 -2.44 23.41
CA GLU A 107 -4.99 -3.04 22.81
C GLU A 107 -5.30 -3.66 21.44
N THR A 108 -6.42 -4.38 21.33
CA THR A 108 -6.89 -4.97 20.06
C THR A 108 -7.18 -3.89 19.01
N SER A 109 -7.80 -2.77 19.40
CA SER A 109 -8.10 -1.67 18.49
C SER A 109 -6.82 -1.01 17.98
N ILE A 110 -5.90 -0.67 18.89
CA ILE A 110 -4.60 -0.05 18.55
C ILE A 110 -3.80 -0.99 17.63
N TYR A 111 -3.75 -2.28 17.96
CA TYR A 111 -3.09 -3.29 17.13
C TYR A 111 -3.65 -3.32 15.71
N LYS A 112 -4.98 -3.31 15.58
CA LYS A 112 -5.66 -3.34 14.27
C LYS A 112 -5.37 -2.09 13.46
N CYS A 113 -5.49 -0.90 14.05
CA CYS A 113 -5.22 0.36 13.37
C CYS A 113 -3.75 0.46 12.93
N LEU A 114 -2.81 0.11 13.81
CA LEU A 114 -1.39 0.11 13.49
C LEU A 114 -1.07 -0.90 12.39
N SER A 115 -1.59 -2.12 12.48
CA SER A 115 -1.40 -3.14 11.44
C SER A 115 -1.96 -2.66 10.10
N ALA A 116 -3.18 -2.12 10.09
CA ALA A 116 -3.81 -1.59 8.88
C ALA A 116 -2.98 -0.47 8.25
N TYR A 117 -2.43 0.43 9.07
CA TYR A 117 -1.56 1.50 8.62
C TYR A 117 -0.28 0.96 7.97
N ILE A 118 0.41 0.01 8.62
CA ILE A 118 1.65 -0.56 8.07
C ILE A 118 1.38 -1.36 6.78
N TYR A 119 0.31 -2.15 6.74
CA TYR A 119 -0.06 -2.89 5.53
C TYR A 119 -0.44 -1.96 4.38
N GLY A 120 -1.20 -0.89 4.65
CA GLY A 120 -1.52 0.11 3.64
C GLY A 120 -0.29 0.85 3.14
N LEU A 121 0.61 1.22 4.06
CA LEU A 121 1.84 1.95 3.74
C LEU A 121 2.77 1.10 2.87
N THR A 122 3.06 -0.13 3.31
CA THR A 122 3.92 -1.05 2.56
C THR A 122 3.34 -1.34 1.19
N ARG A 123 2.04 -1.66 1.09
CA ARG A 123 1.38 -1.90 -0.21
C ARG A 123 1.49 -0.70 -1.15
N GLY A 124 1.23 0.51 -0.68
CA GLY A 124 1.33 1.71 -1.52
C GLY A 124 2.77 1.95 -2.00
N LEU A 125 3.76 1.87 -1.10
CA LEU A 125 5.17 1.99 -1.46
C LEU A 125 5.59 0.92 -2.48
N GLU A 126 5.08 -0.29 -2.35
CA GLU A 126 5.34 -1.41 -3.25
C GLU A 126 4.71 -1.23 -4.63
N ILE A 127 3.53 -0.60 -4.71
CA ILE A 127 2.92 -0.21 -5.99
C ILE A 127 3.83 0.81 -6.70
N PHE A 128 4.26 1.86 -6.00
CA PHE A 128 5.18 2.85 -6.59
C PHE A 128 6.49 2.21 -7.03
N TYR A 129 7.09 1.39 -6.17
CA TYR A 129 8.31 0.63 -6.47
C TYR A 129 8.13 -0.21 -7.74
N ALA A 130 7.03 -0.97 -7.84
CA ALA A 130 6.77 -1.84 -8.98
C ALA A 130 6.53 -1.08 -10.30
N TYR A 131 6.04 0.15 -10.25
CA TYR A 131 5.87 1.01 -11.44
C TYR A 131 7.15 1.74 -11.85
N THR A 132 8.07 1.97 -10.92
CA THR A 132 9.27 2.77 -11.16
C THR A 132 10.55 1.94 -11.26
N LEU A 133 10.47 0.61 -11.09
CA LEU A 133 11.64 -0.26 -11.13
C LEU A 133 12.43 -0.18 -12.45
N ASP A 134 11.72 -0.11 -13.58
CA ASP A 134 12.33 -0.05 -14.93
C ASP A 134 12.60 1.40 -15.40
N ASP A 135 12.01 2.40 -14.72
CA ASP A 135 12.14 3.84 -15.00
C ASP A 135 12.14 4.62 -13.69
N VAL A 136 13.30 4.58 -13.01
CA VAL A 136 13.47 5.13 -11.67
C VAL A 136 13.25 6.64 -11.68
N LYS A 137 12.18 7.08 -11.03
CA LYS A 137 11.83 8.50 -10.88
C LYS A 137 12.68 9.15 -9.81
N LYS A 138 12.84 10.47 -9.84
CA LYS A 138 13.65 11.21 -8.85
C LYS A 138 13.23 10.91 -7.39
N PRO A 139 14.18 10.83 -6.44
CA PRO A 139 13.88 10.54 -5.03
C PRO A 139 12.83 11.46 -4.40
N GLU A 140 12.80 12.74 -4.78
CA GLU A 140 11.83 13.72 -4.27
C GLU A 140 10.39 13.32 -4.59
N LEU A 141 10.15 12.69 -5.75
CA LEU A 141 8.83 12.19 -6.11
C LEU A 141 8.41 11.03 -5.20
N PHE A 142 9.35 10.13 -4.86
CA PHE A 142 9.06 9.03 -3.96
C PHE A 142 8.77 9.51 -2.53
N ILE A 143 9.51 10.52 -2.05
CA ILE A 143 9.25 11.18 -0.76
C ILE A 143 7.87 11.85 -0.76
N SER A 144 7.53 12.54 -1.85
CA SER A 144 6.21 13.17 -2.01
C SER A 144 5.09 12.13 -2.02
N TYR A 145 5.26 11.03 -2.74
CA TYR A 145 4.30 9.93 -2.78
C TYR A 145 4.11 9.29 -1.40
N ALA A 146 5.19 9.04 -0.66
CA ALA A 146 5.12 8.47 0.68
C ALA A 146 4.43 9.39 1.69
N SER A 147 4.65 10.71 1.58
CA SER A 147 3.96 11.72 2.39
C SER A 147 2.46 11.76 2.08
N PHE A 148 2.11 11.75 0.79
CA PHE A 148 0.71 11.66 0.35
C PHE A 148 0.02 10.38 0.86
N LEU A 149 0.66 9.23 0.68
CA LEU A 149 0.16 7.93 1.14
C LEU A 149 -0.01 7.91 2.66
N HIS A 150 0.95 8.46 3.41
CA HIS A 150 0.85 8.62 4.85
C HIS A 150 -0.41 9.40 5.24
N GLU A 151 -0.63 10.57 4.64
CA GLU A 151 -1.82 11.39 4.92
C GLU A 151 -3.11 10.64 4.62
N GLN A 152 -3.23 9.99 3.45
CA GLN A 152 -4.45 9.25 3.09
C GLN A 152 -4.75 8.13 4.09
N LEU A 153 -3.74 7.35 4.46
CA LEU A 153 -3.90 6.26 5.44
C LEU A 153 -4.23 6.81 6.84
N PHE A 154 -3.54 7.86 7.24
CA PHE A 154 -3.68 8.46 8.56
C PHE A 154 -5.09 9.00 8.80
N TYR A 155 -5.63 9.75 7.85
CA TYR A 155 -6.98 10.31 7.96
C TYR A 155 -8.08 9.25 7.79
N THR A 156 -7.80 8.15 7.09
CA THR A 156 -8.77 7.06 6.89
C THR A 156 -8.86 6.14 8.10
N ILE A 157 -7.74 5.86 8.76
CA ILE A 157 -7.66 4.83 9.81
C ILE A 157 -7.91 5.38 11.21
N PHE A 158 -7.40 6.58 11.50
CA PHE A 158 -7.38 7.13 12.85
C PHE A 158 -8.44 8.21 13.04
N ASN A 159 -9.05 8.26 14.22
CA ASN A 159 -9.96 9.33 14.59
C ASN A 159 -9.19 10.62 14.96
N LYS A 160 -9.89 11.75 15.11
CA LYS A 160 -9.27 13.06 15.38
C LYS A 160 -8.41 13.13 16.65
N GLU A 161 -8.74 12.35 17.68
CA GLU A 161 -7.97 12.33 18.92
C GLU A 161 -6.69 11.51 18.75
N GLU A 162 -6.81 10.34 18.12
CA GLU A 162 -5.66 9.49 17.76
C GLU A 162 -4.70 10.23 16.83
N GLN A 163 -5.22 11.00 15.86
CA GLN A 163 -4.42 11.77 14.93
C GLN A 163 -3.47 12.73 15.68
N LYS A 164 -3.99 13.52 16.62
CA LYS A 164 -3.17 14.46 17.40
C LYS A 164 -2.04 13.80 18.20
N LEU A 165 -2.21 12.54 18.58
CA LEU A 165 -1.25 11.81 19.39
C LEU A 165 -0.23 11.03 18.54
N LEU A 166 -0.60 10.63 17.33
CA LEU A 166 0.15 9.66 16.53
C LEU A 166 0.86 10.28 15.32
N GLU A 167 0.53 11.50 14.92
CA GLU A 167 1.03 12.13 13.69
C GLU A 167 2.56 12.04 13.55
N GLU A 168 3.31 12.60 14.51
CA GLU A 168 4.78 12.62 14.48
C GLU A 168 5.36 11.20 14.47
N LYS A 169 4.80 10.30 15.29
CA LYS A 169 5.31 8.93 15.44
C LYS A 169 5.05 8.08 14.20
N LEU A 170 3.88 8.22 13.57
CA LEU A 170 3.59 7.50 12.33
C LEU A 170 4.36 8.05 11.14
N LYS A 171 4.72 9.35 11.16
CA LYS A 171 5.63 9.95 10.19
C LYS A 171 7.07 9.43 10.34
N GLU A 172 7.56 9.27 11.56
CA GLU A 172 8.84 8.58 11.84
C GLU A 172 8.81 7.15 11.29
N VAL A 173 7.75 6.40 11.60
CA VAL A 173 7.57 5.02 11.09
C VAL A 173 7.55 5.01 9.56
N MET A 174 6.80 5.90 8.93
CA MET A 174 6.78 6.00 7.46
C MET A 174 8.16 6.28 6.89
N SER A 175 8.96 7.15 7.51
CA SER A 175 10.32 7.46 7.09
C SER A 175 11.25 6.24 7.15
N ILE A 176 11.09 5.36 8.15
CA ILE A 176 11.85 4.11 8.27
C ILE A 176 11.51 3.16 7.12
N TYR A 177 10.23 2.94 6.85
CA TYR A 177 9.80 2.08 5.73
C TYR A 177 10.23 2.69 4.39
N LEU A 178 10.03 3.99 4.19
CA LEU A 178 10.48 4.70 2.99
C LEU A 178 11.97 4.48 2.73
N SER A 179 12.81 4.62 3.77
CA SER A 179 14.26 4.42 3.67
C SER A 179 14.61 2.99 3.27
N LEU A 180 13.84 2.00 3.75
CA LEU A 180 14.02 0.60 3.34
C LEU A 180 13.81 0.44 1.83
N TYR A 181 12.72 0.94 1.26
CA TYR A 181 12.46 0.83 -0.17
C TYR A 181 13.42 1.69 -1.01
N ALA A 182 13.72 2.91 -0.54
CA ALA A 182 14.59 3.84 -1.24
C ALA A 182 16.00 3.27 -1.44
N ARG A 183 16.51 2.51 -0.45
CA ARG A 183 17.80 1.84 -0.55
C ARG A 183 17.91 0.90 -1.76
N TYR A 184 16.82 0.25 -2.19
CA TYR A 184 16.90 -0.68 -3.33
C TYR A 184 16.43 -0.05 -4.65
N LEU A 185 15.72 1.08 -4.58
CA LEU A 185 15.27 1.79 -5.77
C LEU A 185 16.35 2.76 -6.30
N TYR A 186 17.22 3.28 -5.42
CA TYR A 186 18.14 4.37 -5.73
C TYR A 186 19.63 4.09 -5.50
N ILE A 187 19.99 2.97 -4.89
CA ILE A 187 21.37 2.59 -4.57
C ILE A 187 21.66 1.24 -5.22
#